data_AF-A0AAW7VV67-F1
#
_entry.id   AF-A0AAW7VV67-F1
#
_cell.length_a   1.000
_cell.length_b   1.000
_cell.length_c   1.000
_cell.angle_alpha   90.00
_cell.angle_beta   90.00
_cell.angle_gamma   90.00
#
_symmetry.space_group_name_H-M   'P 1'
#
loop_
_entity.id
_entity.type
_entity.pdbx_description
1 polymer ?
#
loop_
_entity_poly.entity_id
_entity_poly.type
_entity_poly.pdbx_seq_one_letter_code
_entity_poly.pdbx_strand_id
1 'polypeptide(L)'
;MNDYNPFNAGAYILNSNQTACTTGFALKARTGPGVWTNTARHCEGSGWWTARDNTGSSAGMQWWDTPDGQAAMLSEGGSKWMFDGAWNNSAGYSKPVAGFHDLSLGDWVCTSGGNSGVHCNISVLYTNFRWNDGYGYASQIEGYQTVDGQRAAIQGDSGGPVLVPYGNGSVGAAGMIQAVAGPLYNYGNCGSVRDGGANYCSRYVWFTSTRTIANSAGMDLVTW
;
A
#
# COMPACT_ATOMS: atom_id res chain seq x y z
N MET A 1 -8.61 -0.96 -10.69
CA MET A 1 -8.23 -2.21 -11.37
C MET A 1 -9.12 -3.35 -10.88
N ASN A 2 -9.56 -4.24 -11.78
CA ASN A 2 -10.29 -5.45 -11.39
C ASN A 2 -9.31 -6.43 -10.74
N ASP A 3 -9.57 -6.81 -9.49
CA ASP A 3 -8.76 -7.80 -8.79
C ASP A 3 -9.65 -8.88 -8.16
N TYR A 4 -9.04 -10.00 -7.78
CA TYR A 4 -9.70 -11.13 -7.14
C TYR A 4 -8.76 -11.92 -6.22
N ASN A 5 -9.32 -12.67 -5.25
CA ASN A 5 -8.51 -13.55 -4.41
C ASN A 5 -7.77 -14.61 -5.27
N PRO A 6 -6.44 -14.75 -5.15
CA PRO A 6 -5.54 -14.03 -4.24
C PRO A 6 -5.21 -12.62 -4.71
N PHE A 7 -5.41 -11.63 -3.84
CA PHE A 7 -5.30 -10.21 -4.17
C PHE A 7 -3.85 -9.81 -4.44
N ASN A 8 -3.64 -9.05 -5.50
CA ASN A 8 -2.37 -8.42 -5.76
C ASN A 8 -2.17 -7.24 -4.80
N ALA A 9 -0.92 -6.85 -4.55
CA ALA A 9 -0.64 -5.59 -3.88
C ALA A 9 -1.03 -4.41 -4.80
N GLY A 10 -1.56 -3.32 -4.25
CA GLY A 10 -2.05 -2.17 -5.02
C GLY A 10 -3.53 -2.26 -5.41
N ALA A 11 -4.25 -3.29 -4.98
CA ALA A 11 -5.67 -3.47 -5.30
C ALA A 11 -6.53 -2.46 -4.54
N TYR A 12 -7.45 -1.82 -5.23
CA TYR A 12 -8.34 -0.84 -4.61
C TYR A 12 -9.52 -1.53 -3.95
N ILE A 13 -9.68 -1.35 -2.65
CA ILE A 13 -10.67 -2.04 -1.82
C ILE A 13 -11.57 -1.05 -1.08
N LEU A 14 -12.84 -1.42 -0.95
CA LEU A 14 -13.86 -0.68 -0.18
C LEU A 14 -14.43 -1.54 0.92
N ASN A 15 -14.72 -0.92 2.06
CA ASN A 15 -15.60 -1.51 3.08
C ASN A 15 -17.06 -1.05 2.91
N SER A 16 -17.96 -1.58 3.73
CA SER A 16 -19.40 -1.23 3.73
C SER A 16 -19.70 0.24 4.03
N ASN A 17 -18.77 0.96 4.67
CA ASN A 17 -18.89 2.38 4.98
C ASN A 17 -18.38 3.26 3.83
N GLN A 18 -18.02 2.67 2.68
CA GLN A 18 -17.38 3.32 1.55
C GLN A 18 -16.01 3.94 1.89
N THR A 19 -15.38 3.50 2.99
CA THR A 19 -13.97 3.80 3.23
C THR A 19 -13.16 3.04 2.19
N ALA A 20 -12.27 3.77 1.52
CA ALA A 20 -11.44 3.22 0.47
C ALA A 20 -9.98 3.15 0.90
N CYS A 21 -9.36 2.01 0.63
CA CYS A 21 -7.95 1.76 0.85
C CYS A 21 -7.38 0.87 -0.23
N THR A 22 -6.09 0.56 -0.12
CA THR A 22 -5.35 -0.23 -1.08
C THR A 22 -4.70 -1.41 -0.37
N THR A 23 -4.64 -2.57 -1.02
CA THR A 23 -3.92 -3.73 -0.49
C THR A 23 -2.41 -3.54 -0.54
N GLY A 24 -1.67 -4.06 0.44
CA GLY A 24 -0.21 -4.08 0.46
C GLY A 24 0.37 -5.41 -0.03
N PHE A 25 1.67 -5.62 0.22
CA PHE A 25 2.34 -6.87 -0.16
C PHE A 25 1.85 -8.05 0.69
N ALA A 26 1.50 -9.14 0.02
CA ALA A 26 1.03 -10.35 0.67
C ALA A 26 2.08 -10.99 1.58
N LEU A 27 1.62 -11.51 2.72
CA LEU A 27 2.45 -12.18 3.70
C LEU A 27 1.99 -13.63 3.86
N LYS A 28 2.92 -14.52 4.19
CA LYS A 28 2.67 -15.94 4.45
C LYS A 28 3.18 -16.36 5.82
N ALA A 29 2.54 -17.37 6.39
CA ALA A 29 3.00 -17.95 7.64
C ALA A 29 4.40 -18.54 7.44
N ARG A 30 5.26 -18.38 8.45
CA ARG A 30 6.57 -19.08 8.49
C ARG A 30 6.39 -20.59 8.55
N THR A 31 5.29 -21.04 9.15
CA THR A 31 4.91 -22.45 9.28
C THR A 31 3.45 -22.65 8.91
N GLY A 32 3.16 -23.61 8.05
CA GLY A 32 1.81 -23.89 7.56
C GLY A 32 1.45 -23.15 6.26
N PRO A 33 0.23 -23.35 5.73
CA PRO A 33 -0.14 -22.92 4.38
C PRO A 33 -0.71 -21.50 4.30
N GLY A 34 -0.82 -20.78 5.41
CA GLY A 34 -1.54 -19.50 5.46
C GLY A 34 -0.86 -18.42 4.62
N VAL A 35 -1.65 -17.74 3.80
CA VAL A 35 -1.25 -16.56 3.02
C VAL A 35 -2.35 -15.51 3.18
N TRP A 36 -1.95 -14.27 3.42
CA TRP A 36 -2.86 -13.18 3.73
C TRP A 36 -2.51 -11.94 2.91
N THR A 37 -3.54 -11.25 2.43
CA THR A 37 -3.42 -9.87 2.00
C THR A 37 -3.50 -8.92 3.20
N ASN A 38 -3.17 -7.65 3.00
CA ASN A 38 -3.15 -6.66 4.07
C ASN A 38 -3.46 -5.27 3.56
N THR A 39 -3.73 -4.37 4.49
CA THR A 39 -3.90 -2.93 4.25
C THR A 39 -3.37 -2.16 5.46
N ALA A 40 -3.38 -0.83 5.43
CA ALA A 40 -2.99 -0.03 6.58
C ALA A 40 -4.00 -0.20 7.72
N ARG A 41 -3.55 -0.18 8.97
CA ARG A 41 -4.41 -0.44 10.13
C ARG A 41 -5.51 0.61 10.31
N HIS A 42 -5.22 1.87 10.01
CA HIS A 42 -6.21 2.96 10.06
C HIS A 42 -7.24 2.90 8.93
N CYS A 43 -7.10 1.97 7.98
CA CYS A 43 -8.16 1.62 7.05
C CYS A 43 -9.26 0.83 7.78
N GLU A 44 -9.81 1.39 8.85
CA GLU A 44 -10.77 0.71 9.70
C GLU A 44 -11.96 0.19 8.90
N GLY A 45 -12.39 -1.03 9.20
CA GLY A 45 -13.61 -1.60 8.67
C GLY A 45 -14.10 -2.74 9.53
N SER A 46 -15.22 -2.54 10.23
CA SER A 46 -15.92 -3.60 10.97
C SER A 46 -16.67 -4.58 10.06
N GLY A 47 -16.22 -4.76 8.83
CA GLY A 47 -16.92 -5.53 7.79
C GLY A 47 -16.00 -6.00 6.67
N TRP A 48 -16.63 -6.59 5.65
CA TRP A 48 -15.93 -7.13 4.49
C TRP A 48 -15.34 -6.02 3.61
N TRP A 49 -14.10 -6.22 3.21
CA TRP A 49 -13.45 -5.47 2.14
C TRP A 49 -13.74 -6.14 0.81
N THR A 50 -14.13 -5.36 -0.19
CA THR A 50 -14.38 -5.84 -1.55
C THR A 50 -13.59 -5.03 -2.55
N ALA A 51 -13.18 -5.67 -3.66
CA ALA A 51 -12.52 -4.95 -4.74
C ALA A 51 -13.47 -3.88 -5.28
N ARG A 52 -13.00 -2.63 -5.35
CA ARG A 52 -13.78 -1.45 -5.80
C ARG A 52 -14.46 -1.68 -7.15
N ASP A 53 -13.74 -2.32 -8.06
CA ASP A 53 -14.14 -2.53 -9.46
C ASP A 53 -14.67 -3.94 -9.74
N ASN A 54 -14.69 -4.80 -8.71
CA ASN A 54 -15.18 -6.17 -8.80
C ASN A 54 -15.89 -6.52 -7.47
N THR A 55 -17.09 -5.97 -7.27
CA THR A 55 -17.83 -6.05 -6.00
C THR A 55 -18.16 -7.47 -5.54
N GLY A 56 -18.06 -8.47 -6.43
CA GLY A 56 -18.19 -9.89 -6.10
C GLY A 56 -16.91 -10.54 -5.54
N SER A 57 -15.77 -9.84 -5.56
CA SER A 57 -14.53 -10.35 -5.00
C SER A 57 -14.17 -9.64 -3.70
N SER A 58 -13.96 -10.43 -2.65
CA SER A 58 -13.68 -9.92 -1.32
C SER A 58 -12.24 -10.18 -0.91
N ALA A 59 -11.59 -9.16 -0.35
CA ALA A 59 -10.30 -9.25 0.32
C ALA A 59 -10.44 -9.73 1.78
N GLY A 60 -11.67 -10.02 2.23
CA GLY A 60 -11.93 -10.53 3.56
C GLY A 60 -12.35 -9.46 4.57
N MET A 61 -12.54 -9.90 5.81
CA MET A 61 -12.62 -9.00 6.95
C MET A 61 -11.23 -8.78 7.52
N GLN A 62 -11.04 -7.70 8.28
CA GLN A 62 -9.87 -7.59 9.15
C GLN A 62 -9.92 -8.71 10.20
N TRP A 63 -8.84 -9.48 10.29
CA TRP A 63 -8.73 -10.60 11.23
C TRP A 63 -7.88 -10.21 12.44
N TRP A 64 -6.70 -9.60 12.22
CA TRP A 64 -5.88 -9.02 13.28
C TRP A 64 -5.03 -7.86 12.74
N ASP A 65 -4.33 -7.15 13.62
CA ASP A 65 -3.44 -6.07 13.27
C ASP A 65 -1.99 -6.31 13.73
N THR A 66 -1.08 -5.49 13.21
CA THR A 66 0.34 -5.50 13.56
C THR A 66 0.70 -4.19 14.23
N PRO A 67 0.91 -4.15 15.56
CA PRO A 67 1.12 -2.88 16.27
C PRO A 67 2.31 -2.07 15.75
N ASP A 68 3.44 -2.74 15.51
CA ASP A 68 4.65 -2.09 14.98
C ASP A 68 4.64 -1.95 13.45
N GLY A 69 3.78 -2.71 12.77
CA GLY A 69 3.59 -2.63 11.32
C GLY A 69 2.59 -1.57 10.88
N GLN A 70 1.66 -1.17 11.77
CA GLN A 70 0.47 -0.39 11.44
C GLN A 70 -0.25 -0.97 10.21
N ALA A 71 -0.33 -2.29 10.12
CA ALA A 71 -1.05 -3.01 9.08
C ALA A 71 -2.17 -3.86 9.68
N ALA A 72 -3.30 -3.91 8.98
CA ALA A 72 -4.40 -4.83 9.22
C ALA A 72 -4.26 -6.04 8.27
N MET A 73 -4.33 -7.23 8.84
CA MET A 73 -4.31 -8.50 8.13
C MET A 73 -5.74 -8.87 7.77
N LEU A 74 -5.99 -9.10 6.48
CA LEU A 74 -7.33 -9.44 6.01
C LEU A 74 -7.47 -10.95 5.84
N SER A 75 -8.68 -11.47 6.00
CA SER A 75 -8.93 -12.92 6.08
C SER A 75 -8.71 -13.69 4.77
N GLU A 76 -8.56 -13.01 3.63
CA GLU A 76 -8.36 -13.63 2.33
C GLU A 76 -6.91 -13.57 1.85
N GLY A 77 -6.58 -14.43 0.89
CA GLY A 77 -5.24 -14.60 0.36
C GLY A 77 -4.73 -13.39 -0.41
N GLY A 78 -3.42 -13.17 -0.32
CA GLY A 78 -2.68 -12.27 -1.19
C GLY A 78 -1.79 -13.05 -2.16
N SER A 79 -1.40 -12.42 -3.27
CA SER A 79 -0.61 -13.03 -4.33
C SER A 79 0.85 -12.57 -4.31
N LYS A 80 1.66 -13.16 -5.18
CA LYS A 80 3.06 -12.78 -5.42
C LYS A 80 3.24 -11.61 -6.40
N TRP A 81 2.16 -10.94 -6.79
CA TRP A 81 2.13 -9.89 -7.79
C TRP A 81 1.70 -8.56 -7.17
N MET A 82 2.11 -7.47 -7.80
CA MET A 82 1.63 -6.13 -7.48
C MET A 82 1.21 -5.39 -8.74
N PHE A 83 0.22 -4.51 -8.63
CA PHE A 83 -0.17 -3.63 -9.71
C PHE A 83 0.85 -2.51 -9.91
N ASP A 84 1.25 -2.33 -11.17
CA ASP A 84 2.12 -1.23 -11.58
C ASP A 84 1.41 -0.42 -12.67
N GLY A 85 1.57 0.90 -12.69
CA GLY A 85 0.93 1.79 -13.66
C GLY A 85 -0.33 2.50 -13.18
N ALA A 86 -1.11 3.02 -14.14
CA ALA A 86 -2.24 3.88 -13.85
C ALA A 86 -3.42 3.13 -13.23
N TRP A 87 -4.16 3.79 -12.32
CA TRP A 87 -5.33 3.22 -11.63
C TRP A 87 -6.41 2.69 -12.60
N ASN A 88 -6.50 3.28 -13.80
CA ASN A 88 -7.47 2.98 -14.84
C ASN A 88 -6.95 2.01 -15.92
N ASN A 89 -5.80 1.37 -15.71
CA ASN A 89 -5.26 0.42 -16.66
C ASN A 89 -6.08 -0.88 -16.67
N SER A 90 -7.00 -1.01 -17.62
CA SER A 90 -7.86 -2.20 -17.79
C SER A 90 -7.11 -3.43 -18.28
N ALA A 91 -5.90 -3.27 -18.85
CA ALA A 91 -5.09 -4.39 -19.29
C ALA A 91 -4.39 -5.12 -18.12
N GLY A 92 -4.41 -4.55 -16.92
CA GLY A 92 -3.81 -5.15 -15.72
C GLY A 92 -2.29 -5.27 -15.85
N TYR A 93 -1.56 -4.17 -15.67
CA TYR A 93 -0.10 -4.25 -15.60
C TYR A 93 0.31 -4.64 -14.17
N SER A 94 1.00 -5.77 -14.05
CA SER A 94 1.48 -6.29 -12.76
C SER A 94 2.92 -6.74 -12.84
N LYS A 95 3.63 -6.65 -11.70
CA LYS A 95 5.02 -7.07 -11.55
C LYS A 95 5.17 -8.11 -10.44
N PRO A 96 6.06 -9.10 -10.60
CA PRO A 96 6.33 -10.09 -9.57
C PRO A 96 7.16 -9.51 -8.43
N VAL A 97 6.86 -9.92 -7.20
CA VAL A 97 7.54 -9.47 -5.98
C VAL A 97 8.75 -10.34 -5.67
N ALA A 98 9.96 -9.81 -5.85
CA ALA A 98 11.20 -10.57 -5.76
C ALA A 98 11.66 -10.84 -4.32
N GLY A 99 11.29 -9.98 -3.38
CA GLY A 99 11.77 -10.05 -2.01
C GLY A 99 11.60 -8.73 -1.27
N PHE A 100 11.95 -8.71 0.00
CA PHE A 100 12.07 -7.48 0.76
C PHE A 100 13.15 -6.58 0.18
N HIS A 101 12.97 -5.26 0.29
CA HIS A 101 13.98 -4.27 -0.03
C HIS A 101 14.07 -3.27 1.12
N ASP A 102 15.16 -3.32 1.87
CA ASP A 102 15.42 -2.38 2.96
C ASP A 102 16.00 -1.09 2.39
N LEU A 103 15.53 0.06 2.89
CA LEU A 103 15.86 1.37 2.36
C LEU A 103 16.89 2.09 3.23
N SER A 104 17.68 2.92 2.57
CA SER A 104 18.59 3.91 3.14
C SER A 104 18.15 5.33 2.77
N LEU A 105 18.71 6.33 3.45
CA LEU A 105 18.49 7.73 3.10
C LEU A 105 18.99 8.02 1.68
N GLY A 106 18.18 8.74 0.91
CA GLY A 106 18.47 9.07 -0.49
C GLY A 106 18.06 8.01 -1.51
N ASP A 107 17.63 6.82 -1.07
CA ASP A 107 17.08 5.82 -1.98
C ASP A 107 15.81 6.32 -2.67
N TRP A 108 15.53 5.77 -3.86
CA TRP A 108 14.38 6.11 -4.67
C TRP A 108 13.36 5.00 -4.68
N VAL A 109 12.11 5.35 -4.39
CA VAL A 109 10.99 4.42 -4.38
C VAL A 109 9.87 4.89 -5.29
N CYS A 110 8.95 3.97 -5.56
CA CYS A 110 7.61 4.28 -6.05
C CYS A 110 6.56 3.87 -5.03
N THR A 111 5.41 4.51 -5.05
CA THR A 111 4.18 4.09 -4.38
C THR A 111 3.23 3.50 -5.42
N SER A 112 2.37 2.57 -5.03
CA SER A 112 1.25 2.11 -5.87
C SER A 112 -0.04 2.16 -5.06
N GLY A 113 -0.95 3.03 -5.46
CA GLY A 113 -2.25 3.21 -4.84
C GLY A 113 -3.39 2.74 -5.73
N GLY A 114 -4.39 2.10 -5.14
CA GLY A 114 -5.58 1.68 -5.86
C GLY A 114 -6.41 2.85 -6.39
N ASN A 115 -6.34 4.01 -5.73
CA ASN A 115 -7.05 5.22 -6.14
C ASN A 115 -6.28 6.00 -7.21
N SER A 116 -4.96 6.11 -7.08
CA SER A 116 -4.16 7.02 -7.92
C SER A 116 -3.17 6.34 -8.88
N GLY A 117 -2.94 5.04 -8.74
CA GLY A 117 -1.93 4.30 -9.49
C GLY A 117 -0.53 4.50 -8.94
N VAL A 118 0.47 4.28 -9.79
CA VAL A 118 1.88 4.37 -9.41
C VAL A 118 2.43 5.80 -9.48
N HIS A 119 3.16 6.20 -8.43
CA HIS A 119 3.97 7.43 -8.41
C HIS A 119 5.42 7.08 -8.10
N CYS A 120 6.36 7.53 -8.93
CA CYS A 120 7.80 7.26 -8.79
C CYS A 120 8.60 8.56 -8.59
N ASN A 121 9.92 8.47 -8.42
CA ASN A 121 10.81 9.59 -8.08
C ASN A 121 10.54 10.15 -6.69
N ILE A 122 10.30 9.25 -5.74
CA ILE A 122 10.13 9.57 -4.32
C ILE A 122 11.46 9.26 -3.63
N SER A 123 12.15 10.28 -3.11
CA SER A 123 13.41 10.13 -2.38
C SER A 123 13.15 9.93 -0.89
N VAL A 124 13.84 8.97 -0.28
CA VAL A 124 13.75 8.68 1.15
C VAL A 124 14.49 9.75 1.96
N LEU A 125 13.75 10.51 2.78
CA LEU A 125 14.27 11.60 3.61
C LEU A 125 14.56 11.20 5.05
N TYR A 126 13.77 10.28 5.60
CA TYR A 126 13.93 9.75 6.95
C TYR A 126 13.56 8.28 6.97
N THR A 127 14.33 7.44 7.67
CA THR A 127 14.05 6.00 7.80
C THR A 127 13.50 5.61 9.17
N ASN A 128 13.43 6.53 10.12
CA ASN A 128 12.93 6.25 11.46
C ASN A 128 12.43 7.52 12.15
N PHE A 129 11.11 7.70 12.16
CA PHE A 129 10.42 8.58 13.10
C PHE A 129 9.17 7.87 13.63
N ARG A 130 8.67 8.27 14.80
CA ARG A 130 7.48 7.65 15.40
C ARG A 130 6.23 8.41 14.99
N TRP A 131 5.21 7.68 14.53
CA TRP A 131 3.88 8.24 14.23
C TRP A 131 2.77 7.37 14.81
N ASN A 132 1.71 8.02 15.30
CA ASN A 132 0.54 7.36 15.84
C ASN A 132 -0.60 7.44 14.82
N ASP A 133 -1.02 6.27 14.31
CA ASP A 133 -2.14 6.11 13.38
C ASP A 133 -3.53 6.15 14.05
N GLY A 134 -3.57 6.50 15.35
CA GLY A 134 -4.76 6.44 16.20
C GLY A 134 -4.76 5.24 17.15
N TYR A 135 -3.91 4.24 16.89
CA TYR A 135 -3.88 2.95 17.59
C TYR A 135 -2.52 2.63 18.25
N GLY A 136 -1.63 3.61 18.31
CA GLY A 136 -0.30 3.49 18.92
C GLY A 136 0.83 3.90 17.97
N TYR A 137 2.02 4.09 18.54
CA TYR A 137 3.17 4.60 17.79
C TYR A 137 4.00 3.49 17.14
N ALA A 138 4.21 3.59 15.82
CA ALA A 138 5.16 2.75 15.08
C ALA A 138 6.24 3.58 14.40
N SER A 139 7.33 2.91 13.97
CA SER A 139 8.40 3.53 13.19
C SER A 139 7.98 3.69 11.74
N GLN A 140 8.16 4.89 11.20
CA GLN A 140 7.80 5.28 9.86
C GLN A 140 9.02 5.74 9.05
N ILE A 141 8.88 5.64 7.73
CA ILE A 141 9.79 6.16 6.72
C ILE A 141 9.08 7.31 6.01
N GLU A 142 9.77 8.42 5.77
CA GLU A 142 9.24 9.55 5.00
C GLU A 142 9.92 9.61 3.64
N GLY A 143 9.10 9.63 2.60
CA GLY A 143 9.50 9.86 1.22
C GLY A 143 9.00 11.20 0.69
N TYR A 144 9.77 11.81 -0.21
CA TYR A 144 9.42 13.06 -0.87
C TYR A 144 9.50 12.94 -2.40
N GLN A 145 8.40 13.25 -3.07
CA GLN A 145 8.30 13.37 -4.52
C GLN A 145 9.11 14.58 -5.00
N THR A 146 10.23 14.33 -5.69
CA THR A 146 11.16 15.39 -6.10
C THR A 146 10.77 16.07 -7.40
N VAL A 147 9.86 15.48 -8.19
CA VAL A 147 9.42 16.08 -9.45
C VAL A 147 8.28 17.06 -9.20
N ASP A 148 8.46 18.30 -9.66
CA ASP A 148 7.45 19.35 -9.53
C ASP A 148 6.16 18.98 -10.24
N GLY A 149 5.03 19.32 -9.61
CA GLY A 149 3.70 18.98 -10.10
C GLY A 149 3.26 17.55 -9.83
N GLN A 150 4.17 16.62 -9.49
CA GLN A 150 3.81 15.24 -9.15
C GLN A 150 3.40 15.08 -7.68
N ARG A 151 2.86 13.92 -7.33
CA ARG A 151 2.47 13.55 -5.96
C ARG A 151 3.20 12.28 -5.56
N ALA A 152 3.31 12.04 -4.25
CA ALA A 152 3.83 10.79 -3.70
C ALA A 152 2.69 9.83 -3.37
N ALA A 153 1.57 10.33 -2.85
CA ALA A 153 0.38 9.55 -2.57
C ALA A 153 -0.86 10.46 -2.48
N ILE A 154 -2.03 9.84 -2.54
CA ILE A 154 -3.35 10.47 -2.47
C ILE A 154 -4.22 9.68 -1.49
N GLN A 155 -5.19 10.35 -0.85
CA GLN A 155 -6.19 9.68 -0.03
C GLN A 155 -6.87 8.53 -0.80
N GLY A 156 -7.01 7.38 -0.15
CA GLY A 156 -7.41 6.12 -0.78
C GLY A 156 -6.23 5.19 -1.13
N ASP A 157 -5.01 5.72 -1.23
CA ASP A 157 -3.81 4.90 -1.46
C ASP A 157 -3.27 4.26 -0.17
N SER A 158 -3.80 4.63 0.99
CA SER A 158 -3.49 4.01 2.30
C SER A 158 -3.51 2.49 2.21
N GLY A 159 -2.48 1.83 2.72
CA GLY A 159 -2.28 0.38 2.64
C GLY A 159 -1.57 -0.10 1.36
N GLY A 160 -1.48 0.75 0.33
CA GLY A 160 -0.83 0.42 -0.93
C GLY A 160 0.68 0.19 -0.78
N PRO A 161 1.30 -0.61 -1.67
CA PRO A 161 2.71 -0.92 -1.56
C PRO A 161 3.61 0.28 -1.91
N VAL A 162 4.75 0.35 -1.22
CA VAL A 162 5.92 1.12 -1.62
C VAL A 162 6.96 0.14 -2.16
N LEU A 163 7.43 0.36 -3.38
CA LEU A 163 8.28 -0.57 -4.12
C LEU A 163 9.58 0.06 -4.62
N VAL A 164 10.55 -0.80 -4.91
CA VAL A 164 11.73 -0.48 -5.71
C VAL A 164 11.69 -1.31 -6.99
N PRO A 165 11.58 -0.70 -8.19
CA PRO A 165 11.58 -1.43 -9.44
C PRO A 165 12.98 -1.99 -9.77
N TYR A 166 13.05 -3.24 -10.21
CA TYR A 166 14.29 -3.87 -10.69
C TYR A 166 14.32 -3.94 -12.22
N GLY A 167 15.52 -3.92 -12.79
CA GLY A 167 15.73 -3.93 -14.25
C GLY A 167 15.27 -5.22 -14.94
N ASN A 168 15.00 -6.29 -14.19
CA ASN A 168 14.47 -7.56 -14.69
C ASN A 168 12.93 -7.61 -14.74
N GLY A 169 12.25 -6.49 -14.46
CA GLY A 169 10.79 -6.39 -14.47
C GLY A 169 10.11 -6.83 -13.17
N SER A 170 10.86 -7.28 -12.17
CA SER A 170 10.35 -7.53 -10.81
C SER A 170 10.48 -6.31 -9.91
N VAL A 171 9.97 -6.42 -8.67
CA VAL A 171 10.03 -5.34 -7.68
C VAL A 171 10.54 -5.86 -6.33
N GLY A 172 11.23 -4.98 -5.60
CA GLY A 172 11.50 -5.12 -4.19
C GLY A 172 10.38 -4.52 -3.34
N ALA A 173 9.91 -5.26 -2.33
CA ALA A 173 8.90 -4.81 -1.40
C ALA A 173 9.51 -3.96 -0.27
N ALA A 174 9.30 -2.65 -0.36
CA ALA A 174 9.97 -1.69 0.52
C ALA A 174 9.07 -1.20 1.66
N GLY A 175 7.78 -0.98 1.41
CA GLY A 175 6.87 -0.52 2.44
C GLY A 175 5.38 -0.59 2.13
N MET A 176 4.60 0.03 3.00
CA MET A 176 3.15 0.20 2.93
C MET A 176 2.80 1.65 3.24
N ILE A 177 2.05 2.31 2.37
CA ILE A 177 1.60 3.70 2.52
C ILE A 177 0.73 3.81 3.77
N GLN A 178 1.13 4.72 4.67
CA GLN A 178 0.42 5.01 5.92
C GLN A 178 -0.29 6.36 5.86
N ALA A 179 0.35 7.39 5.30
CA ALA A 179 -0.26 8.71 5.22
C ALA A 179 0.31 9.56 4.09
N VAL A 180 -0.49 10.54 3.65
CA VAL A 180 0.03 11.75 3.01
C VAL A 180 0.42 12.74 4.11
N ALA A 181 1.54 13.44 3.93
CA ALA A 181 2.11 14.29 4.98
C ALA A 181 2.50 15.68 4.47
N GLY A 182 3.07 16.52 5.33
CA GLY A 182 3.56 17.85 4.95
C GLY A 182 2.46 18.77 4.38
N PRO A 183 2.81 19.72 3.48
CA PRO A 183 1.83 20.56 2.82
C PRO A 183 0.84 19.75 1.98
N LEU A 184 -0.41 19.74 2.39
CA LEU A 184 -1.48 19.02 1.72
C LEU A 184 -2.07 19.87 0.59
N TYR A 185 -2.20 19.28 -0.59
CA TYR A 185 -3.07 19.78 -1.64
C TYR A 185 -4.47 19.20 -1.43
N ASN A 186 -5.50 20.03 -1.47
CA ASN A 186 -6.90 19.65 -1.32
C ASN A 186 -7.73 20.07 -2.54
N TYR A 187 -9.00 19.63 -2.58
CA TYR A 187 -10.04 20.07 -3.53
C TYR A 187 -9.71 19.89 -5.02
N GLY A 188 -9.30 18.68 -5.43
CA GLY A 188 -9.21 18.32 -6.85
C GLY A 188 -7.87 18.63 -7.54
N ASN A 189 -6.91 19.23 -6.84
CA ASN A 189 -5.54 19.46 -7.35
C ASN A 189 -4.62 18.24 -7.21
N CYS A 190 -5.22 17.05 -7.08
CA CYS A 190 -4.51 15.78 -6.93
C CYS A 190 -4.31 15.03 -8.25
N GLY A 191 -4.80 15.59 -9.36
CA GLY A 191 -4.74 14.95 -10.67
C GLY A 191 -5.82 13.88 -10.83
N SER A 192 -5.59 12.96 -11.77
CA SER A 192 -6.54 11.89 -12.08
C SER A 192 -6.52 10.81 -11.01
N VAL A 193 -7.69 10.44 -10.52
CA VAL A 193 -7.92 9.41 -9.50
C VAL A 193 -9.18 8.61 -9.83
N ARG A 194 -9.33 7.42 -9.24
CA ARG A 194 -10.50 6.55 -9.41
C ARG A 194 -11.74 7.15 -8.77
N ASP A 195 -11.67 7.44 -7.48
CA ASP A 195 -12.73 8.11 -6.74
C ASP A 195 -12.31 9.57 -6.51
N GLY A 196 -12.79 10.45 -7.38
CA GLY A 196 -12.56 11.89 -7.33
C GLY A 196 -13.26 12.58 -6.17
N GLY A 197 -12.96 13.86 -5.95
CA GLY A 197 -13.57 14.67 -4.90
C GLY A 197 -12.55 15.51 -4.15
N ALA A 198 -12.86 15.82 -2.89
CA ALA A 198 -12.01 16.60 -2.00
C ALA A 198 -10.88 15.76 -1.37
N ASN A 199 -10.22 14.93 -2.16
CA ASN A 199 -9.10 14.11 -1.70
C ASN A 199 -7.93 15.00 -1.26
N TYR A 200 -7.27 14.58 -0.18
CA TYR A 200 -5.96 15.11 0.16
C TYR A 200 -4.87 14.36 -0.60
N CYS A 201 -3.87 15.08 -1.09
CA CYS A 201 -2.66 14.50 -1.64
C CYS A 201 -1.45 15.33 -1.26
N SER A 202 -0.27 14.74 -1.37
CA SER A 202 0.96 15.43 -1.04
C SER A 202 2.13 14.94 -1.87
N ARG A 203 3.20 15.74 -1.87
CA ARG A 203 4.55 15.31 -2.26
C ARG A 203 5.24 14.50 -1.18
N TYR A 204 4.76 14.54 0.07
CA TYR A 204 5.29 13.75 1.17
C TYR A 204 4.40 12.55 1.43
N VAL A 205 5.02 11.38 1.61
CA VAL A 205 4.36 10.14 1.98
C VAL A 205 5.06 9.53 3.18
N TRP A 206 4.28 9.04 4.13
CA TRP A 206 4.76 8.22 5.24
C TRP A 206 4.40 6.77 4.98
N PHE A 207 5.33 5.87 5.26
CA PHE A 207 5.11 4.45 5.04
C PHE A 207 5.90 3.59 6.02
N THR A 208 5.31 2.45 6.40
CA THR A 208 5.98 1.45 7.24
C THR A 208 6.76 0.49 6.37
N SER A 209 7.97 0.08 6.78
CA SER A 209 8.74 -0.95 6.08
C SER A 209 7.97 -2.28 5.99
N THR A 210 7.98 -2.93 4.82
CA THR A 210 7.35 -4.25 4.65
C THR A 210 7.99 -5.29 5.57
N ARG A 211 9.30 -5.18 5.84
CA ARG A 211 10.01 -6.07 6.76
C ARG A 211 9.53 -5.88 8.20
N THR A 212 9.30 -4.64 8.63
CA THR A 212 8.72 -4.35 9.95
C THR A 212 7.33 -4.96 10.09
N ILE A 213 6.48 -4.84 9.08
CA ILE A 213 5.14 -5.45 9.07
C ILE A 213 5.24 -6.97 9.19
N ALA A 214 6.06 -7.62 8.35
CA ALA A 214 6.24 -9.07 8.37
C ALA A 214 6.80 -9.57 9.71
N ASN A 215 7.77 -8.87 10.29
CA ASN A 215 8.33 -9.21 11.59
C ASN A 215 7.30 -9.05 12.72
N SER A 216 6.51 -7.97 12.70
CA SER A 216 5.44 -7.73 13.68
C SER A 216 4.34 -8.81 13.61
N ALA A 217 4.07 -9.33 12.41
CA ALA A 217 3.12 -10.42 12.20
C ALA A 217 3.71 -11.83 12.46
N GLY A 218 5.04 -11.98 12.58
CA GLY A 218 5.70 -13.29 12.65
C GLY A 218 5.64 -14.07 11.33
N MET A 219 5.68 -13.36 10.20
CA MET A 219 5.42 -13.87 8.85
C MET A 219 6.60 -13.63 7.90
N ASP A 220 6.52 -14.22 6.71
CA ASP A 220 7.43 -13.98 5.59
C ASP A 220 6.69 -13.31 4.43
N LEU A 221 7.44 -12.68 3.51
CA LEU A 221 6.89 -12.12 2.29
C LEU A 221 6.52 -13.24 1.29
N VAL A 222 5.40 -13.06 0.59
CA VAL A 222 5.07 -13.87 -0.59
C VAL A 222 5.89 -13.37 -1.77
N THR A 223 6.71 -14.25 -2.35
CA THR A 223 7.61 -13.93 -3.47
C THR A 223 7.36 -14.86 -4.66
N TRP A 224 7.95 -14.53 -5.81
CA TRP A 224 7.73 -15.28 -7.05
C TRP A 224 8.56 -16.53 -7.28
#